data_AF-A0A6A3A653-F1
#
_entry.id   AF-A0A6A3A653-F1
#
_cell.length_a   1.000
_cell.length_b   1.000
_cell.length_c   1.000
_cell.angle_alpha   90.00
_cell.angle_beta   90.00
_cell.angle_gamma   90.00
#
_symmetry.space_group_name_H-M   'P 1'
#
loop_
_entity.id
_entity.type
_entity.pdbx_description
1 polymer ?
#
loop_
_entity_poly.entity_id
_entity_poly.type
_entity_poly.pdbx_seq_one_letter_code
_entity_poly.pdbx_strand_id
1 'polypeptide(L)'
;MIQEADIGVGISGVEGMQAVMASDFSIAQFRFLERLLVVHGHWCYKRIAQMVCYSFYKNIAFGLTLFYFEAFTGFSGQSVYDDWYMLFNVVLTSLPVISLGVFEQDVSSEVCLQFPALYQQGPRNLFFDWYRILGWIGNGLYSSFIIFFLDIIIFYDQAFHSGGQTAGMAALGTTMFTCIIWALNCQIALTISHFTWIQHFLIWGSISAWYLFLLVYGMVSPTISGNAYRILVEALAPAPIYWLATLLVTVACNLPCMAHISFQKCINPMDHHIIQEIKFYKKDVEDQNMWSRERSKARQETKIGLTARVDAKI
;
A
#
# COMPACT_ATOMS: atom_id res chain seq x y z
N MET A 1 -5.66 -36.21 -6.95
CA MET A 1 -5.03 -35.75 -5.69
C MET A 1 -4.33 -34.41 -5.89
N ILE A 2 -3.25 -34.30 -6.68
CA ILE A 2 -2.52 -33.03 -6.85
C ILE A 2 -3.40 -31.96 -7.53
N GLN A 3 -4.19 -32.32 -8.54
CA GLN A 3 -5.16 -31.43 -9.20
C GLN A 3 -6.43 -31.17 -8.39
N GLU A 4 -6.68 -31.94 -7.33
CA GLU A 4 -7.86 -31.78 -6.45
C GLU A 4 -7.57 -30.90 -5.24
N ALA A 5 -6.29 -30.59 -4.98
CA ALA A 5 -5.87 -29.71 -3.91
C ALA A 5 -5.81 -28.26 -4.41
N ASP A 6 -6.07 -27.29 -3.53
CA ASP A 6 -5.99 -25.85 -3.88
C ASP A 6 -4.58 -25.44 -4.35
N ILE A 7 -3.55 -26.16 -3.91
CA ILE A 7 -2.16 -25.94 -4.30
C ILE A 7 -1.49 -27.30 -4.53
N GLY A 8 -1.13 -27.58 -5.77
CA GLY A 8 -0.40 -28.79 -6.17
C GLY A 8 1.12 -28.59 -6.12
N VAL A 9 1.84 -29.39 -5.32
CA VAL A 9 3.31 -29.39 -5.30
C VAL A 9 3.86 -30.74 -5.75
N GLY A 10 4.55 -30.76 -6.89
CA GLY A 10 5.19 -31.93 -7.46
C GLY A 10 6.66 -32.05 -7.04
N ILE A 11 7.11 -33.27 -6.72
CA ILE A 11 8.53 -33.55 -6.43
C ILE A 11 9.17 -34.08 -7.71
N SER A 12 10.16 -33.35 -8.23
CA SER A 12 10.93 -33.77 -9.41
C SER A 12 11.91 -34.88 -9.04
N GLY A 13 11.73 -36.04 -9.68
CA GLY A 13 12.59 -37.21 -9.52
C GLY A 13 12.76 -37.93 -10.86
N VAL A 14 13.62 -38.95 -10.86
CA VAL A 14 13.97 -39.71 -12.07
C VAL A 14 12.83 -40.62 -12.55
N GLU A 15 11.91 -40.98 -11.64
CA GLU A 15 10.93 -42.04 -11.85
C GLU A 15 9.56 -41.57 -12.38
N GLY A 16 9.35 -40.26 -12.57
CA GLY A 16 8.12 -39.78 -13.20
C GLY A 16 7.93 -38.27 -13.19
N MET A 17 7.80 -37.67 -14.38
CA MET A 17 7.52 -36.23 -14.56
C MET A 17 6.03 -35.89 -14.60
N GLN A 18 5.13 -36.88 -14.67
CA GLN A 18 3.69 -36.62 -14.84
C GLN A 18 3.09 -35.83 -13.67
N ALA A 19 3.45 -36.17 -12.43
CA ALA A 19 2.98 -35.46 -11.25
C ALA A 19 3.53 -34.01 -11.18
N VAL A 20 4.74 -33.79 -11.70
CA VAL A 20 5.36 -32.47 -11.78
C VAL A 20 4.69 -31.60 -12.83
N MET A 21 4.42 -32.17 -14.02
CA MET A 21 3.73 -31.45 -15.10
C MET A 21 2.28 -31.09 -14.74
N ALA A 22 1.66 -31.86 -13.84
CA ALA A 22 0.30 -31.62 -13.35
C ALA A 22 0.27 -30.79 -12.04
N SER A 23 1.39 -30.25 -11.57
CA SER A 23 1.49 -29.46 -10.32
C SER A 23 1.76 -27.98 -10.58
N ASP A 24 1.33 -27.11 -9.66
CA ASP A 24 1.56 -25.65 -9.73
C ASP A 24 3.03 -25.30 -9.44
N PHE A 25 3.64 -26.01 -8.48
CA PHE A 25 5.04 -25.85 -8.11
C PHE A 25 5.81 -27.17 -8.23
N SER A 26 7.01 -27.11 -8.81
CA SER A 26 7.95 -28.23 -8.83
C SER A 26 9.13 -27.98 -7.90
N ILE A 27 9.40 -28.92 -6.99
CA ILE A 27 10.56 -28.90 -6.10
C ILE A 27 11.39 -30.17 -6.27
N ALA A 28 12.72 -30.10 -6.13
CA ALA A 28 13.58 -31.27 -6.28
C ALA A 28 13.52 -32.24 -5.08
N GLN A 29 13.31 -31.73 -3.87
CA GLN A 29 13.32 -32.52 -2.63
C GLN A 29 12.27 -32.00 -1.65
N PHE A 30 11.69 -32.89 -0.85
CA PHE A 30 10.67 -32.54 0.14
C PHE A 30 11.13 -31.48 1.15
N ARG A 31 12.43 -31.43 1.49
CA ARG A 31 12.97 -30.40 2.40
C ARG A 31 12.71 -28.96 1.95
N PHE A 32 12.58 -28.72 0.63
CA PHE A 32 12.34 -27.38 0.10
C PHE A 32 10.90 -26.91 0.28
N LEU A 33 9.97 -27.82 0.61
CA LEU A 33 8.58 -27.49 0.89
C LEU A 33 8.46 -26.55 2.10
N GLU A 34 9.29 -26.73 3.12
CA GLU A 34 9.32 -25.85 4.30
C GLU A 34 9.58 -24.39 3.89
N ARG A 35 10.61 -24.16 3.05
CA ARG A 35 10.95 -22.81 2.58
C ARG A 35 9.92 -22.26 1.60
N LEU A 36 9.31 -23.11 0.77
CA LEU A 36 8.24 -22.70 -0.14
C LEU A 36 7.05 -22.14 0.64
N LEU A 37 6.56 -22.88 1.65
CA LEU A 37 5.39 -22.48 2.42
C LEU A 37 5.70 -21.36 3.43
N VAL A 38 6.66 -21.59 4.32
CA VAL A 38 6.90 -20.70 5.48
C VAL A 38 7.47 -19.35 5.06
N VAL A 39 8.30 -19.31 4.01
CA VAL A 39 8.90 -18.05 3.54
C VAL A 39 8.07 -17.46 2.41
N HIS A 40 7.95 -18.17 1.28
CA HIS A 40 7.31 -17.59 0.09
C HIS A 40 5.80 -17.49 0.24
N GLY A 41 5.15 -18.49 0.84
CA GLY A 41 3.71 -18.45 1.14
C GLY A 41 3.34 -17.31 2.07
N HIS A 42 4.07 -17.15 3.19
CA HIS A 42 3.88 -16.03 4.13
C HIS A 42 4.05 -14.66 3.45
N TRP A 43 5.15 -14.48 2.70
CA TRP A 43 5.41 -13.23 1.99
C TRP A 43 4.36 -12.93 0.92
N CYS A 44 4.00 -13.90 0.08
CA CYS A 44 2.98 -13.71 -0.96
C CYS A 44 1.63 -13.34 -0.37
N TYR A 45 1.19 -14.05 0.68
CA TYR A 45 -0.06 -13.74 1.35
C TYR A 45 -0.09 -12.30 1.87
N LYS A 46 0.95 -11.89 2.61
CA LYS A 46 1.02 -10.54 3.18
C LYS A 46 1.10 -9.45 2.10
N ARG A 47 1.93 -9.67 1.06
CA ARG A 47 2.09 -8.77 -0.09
C ARG A 47 0.77 -8.55 -0.83
N ILE A 48 0.09 -9.62 -1.21
CA ILE A 48 -1.17 -9.54 -1.94
C ILE A 48 -2.25 -8.89 -1.07
N ALA A 49 -2.35 -9.28 0.21
CA ALA A 49 -3.32 -8.69 1.13
C ALA A 49 -3.11 -7.17 1.28
N GLN A 50 -1.87 -6.72 1.47
CA GLN A 50 -1.54 -5.29 1.57
C GLN A 50 -1.78 -4.55 0.25
N MET A 51 -1.38 -5.13 -0.89
CA MET A 51 -1.61 -4.56 -2.21
C MET A 51 -3.09 -4.34 -2.50
N VAL A 52 -3.93 -5.35 -2.23
CA VAL A 52 -5.38 -5.28 -2.45
C VAL A 52 -6.03 -4.26 -1.52
N CYS A 53 -5.72 -4.32 -0.22
CA CYS A 53 -6.25 -3.36 0.76
C CYS A 53 -5.89 -1.92 0.40
N TYR A 54 -4.63 -1.69 0.03
CA TYR A 54 -4.17 -0.36 -0.37
C TYR A 54 -4.80 0.08 -1.70
N SER A 55 -5.03 -0.83 -2.64
CA SER A 55 -5.74 -0.53 -3.89
C SER A 55 -7.18 -0.04 -3.63
N PHE A 56 -7.90 -0.67 -2.69
CA PHE A 56 -9.23 -0.18 -2.27
C PHE A 56 -9.14 1.23 -1.68
N TYR A 57 -8.23 1.46 -0.74
CA TYR A 57 -7.99 2.78 -0.16
C TYR A 57 -7.72 3.84 -1.23
N LYS A 58 -6.78 3.57 -2.15
CA LYS A 58 -6.39 4.47 -3.22
C LYS A 58 -7.57 4.87 -4.11
N ASN A 59 -8.29 3.87 -4.62
CA ASN A 59 -9.37 4.10 -5.57
C ASN A 59 -10.54 4.83 -4.93
N ILE A 60 -10.84 4.55 -3.65
CA ILE A 60 -11.88 5.25 -2.91
C ILE A 60 -11.46 6.70 -2.60
N ALA A 61 -10.22 6.89 -2.13
CA ALA A 61 -9.67 8.22 -1.85
C ALA A 61 -9.71 9.11 -3.09
N PHE A 62 -9.32 8.58 -4.26
CA PHE A 62 -9.41 9.30 -5.52
C PHE A 62 -10.85 9.48 -6.01
N GLY A 63 -11.62 8.40 -6.16
CA GLY A 63 -12.94 8.43 -6.78
C GLY A 63 -13.97 9.26 -6.02
N LEU A 64 -13.90 9.29 -4.68
CA LEU A 64 -14.83 10.09 -3.89
C LEU A 64 -14.58 11.59 -3.98
N THR A 65 -13.36 12.03 -4.27
CA THR A 65 -13.11 13.48 -4.47
C THR A 65 -13.85 14.02 -5.69
N LEU A 66 -13.93 13.22 -6.77
CA LEU A 66 -14.77 13.54 -7.94
C LEU A 66 -16.24 13.55 -7.55
N PHE A 67 -16.70 12.55 -6.80
CA PHE A 67 -18.09 12.47 -6.36
C PHE A 67 -18.51 13.68 -5.51
N TYR A 68 -17.67 14.13 -4.58
CA TYR A 68 -17.94 15.31 -3.77
C TYR A 68 -17.94 16.60 -4.61
N PHE A 69 -17.07 16.68 -5.61
CA PHE A 69 -17.06 17.82 -6.53
C PHE A 69 -18.32 17.88 -7.40
N GLU A 70 -18.78 16.75 -7.93
CA GLU A 70 -20.05 16.68 -8.66
C GLU A 70 -21.22 17.13 -7.78
N ALA A 71 -21.27 16.67 -6.52
CA ALA A 71 -22.29 17.14 -5.58
C ALA A 71 -22.20 18.65 -5.31
N PHE A 72 -20.98 19.21 -5.20
CA PHE A 72 -20.76 20.64 -4.99
C PHE A 72 -21.19 21.50 -6.18
N THR A 73 -21.03 21.02 -7.41
CA THR A 73 -21.47 21.72 -8.63
C THR A 73 -22.94 21.45 -9.01
N GLY A 74 -23.71 20.76 -8.15
CA GLY A 74 -25.11 20.45 -8.41
C GLY A 74 -25.31 19.35 -9.46
N PHE A 75 -24.38 18.41 -9.57
CA PHE A 75 -24.36 17.30 -10.53
C PHE A 75 -24.37 17.76 -11.99
N SER A 76 -23.60 18.80 -12.28
CA SER A 76 -23.47 19.37 -13.63
C SER A 76 -22.71 18.47 -14.62
N GLY A 77 -21.99 17.44 -14.13
CA GLY A 77 -21.11 16.60 -14.94
C GLY A 77 -19.75 17.25 -15.25
N GLN A 78 -19.41 18.34 -14.56
CA GLN A 78 -18.16 19.05 -14.74
C GLN A 78 -17.06 18.38 -13.91
N SER A 79 -16.01 17.87 -14.58
CA SER A 79 -14.85 17.29 -13.89
C SER A 79 -13.93 18.37 -13.32
N VAL A 80 -13.50 18.19 -12.06
CA VAL A 80 -12.45 19.00 -11.42
C VAL A 80 -11.05 18.67 -11.94
N TYR A 81 -10.84 17.45 -12.42
CA TYR A 81 -9.54 17.00 -12.94
C TYR A 81 -9.53 17.05 -14.46
N ASP A 82 -8.39 17.46 -15.00
CA ASP A 82 -8.10 17.39 -16.44
C ASP A 82 -7.99 15.91 -16.88
N ASP A 83 -8.45 15.60 -18.08
CA ASP A 83 -8.48 14.23 -18.62
C ASP A 83 -7.08 13.60 -18.68
N TRP A 84 -6.04 14.40 -19.00
CA TRP A 84 -4.66 13.91 -18.99
C TRP A 84 -4.17 13.58 -17.58
N TYR A 85 -4.67 14.29 -16.56
CA TYR A 85 -4.32 14.00 -15.16
C TYR A 85 -4.89 12.64 -14.77
N MET A 86 -6.14 12.37 -15.14
CA MET A 86 -6.78 11.08 -14.85
C MET A 86 -6.03 9.90 -15.47
N LEU A 87 -5.59 10.03 -16.72
CA LEU A 87 -4.80 8.99 -17.38
C LEU A 87 -3.44 8.79 -16.69
N PHE A 88 -2.75 9.88 -16.36
CA PHE A 88 -1.43 9.83 -15.74
C PHE A 88 -1.49 9.29 -14.30
N ASN A 89 -2.61 9.53 -13.57
CA ASN A 89 -2.86 8.98 -12.24
C ASN A 89 -2.67 7.47 -12.19
N VAL A 90 -3.25 6.77 -13.18
CA VAL A 90 -3.27 5.31 -13.23
C VAL A 90 -1.84 4.78 -13.23
N VAL A 91 -0.95 5.40 -14.00
CA VAL A 91 0.46 5.00 -14.09
C VAL A 91 1.21 5.40 -12.81
N LEU A 92 1.12 6.67 -12.40
CA LEU A 92 1.90 7.20 -11.29
C LEU A 92 1.61 6.49 -9.96
N THR A 93 0.35 6.19 -9.70
CA THR A 93 -0.07 5.65 -8.41
C THR A 93 -0.21 4.13 -8.41
N SER A 94 -0.06 3.46 -9.56
CA SER A 94 -0.02 1.98 -9.61
C SER A 94 1.38 1.44 -9.34
N LEU A 95 2.43 2.11 -9.84
CA LEU A 95 3.81 1.64 -9.68
C LEU A 95 4.24 1.50 -8.21
N PRO A 96 3.98 2.46 -7.30
CA PRO A 96 4.25 2.29 -5.87
C PRO A 96 3.47 1.12 -5.24
N VAL A 97 2.22 0.90 -5.67
CA VAL A 97 1.36 -0.18 -5.15
C VAL A 97 1.85 -1.55 -5.62
N ILE A 98 2.29 -1.66 -6.87
CA ILE A 98 2.93 -2.87 -7.39
C ILE A 98 4.25 -3.12 -6.64
N SER A 99 5.02 -2.07 -6.37
CA SER A 99 6.25 -2.19 -5.58
C SER A 99 6.01 -2.75 -4.18
N LEU A 100 4.92 -2.33 -3.52
CA LEU A 100 4.48 -2.90 -2.25
C LEU A 100 4.09 -4.38 -2.40
N GLY A 101 3.38 -4.74 -3.47
CA GLY A 101 2.99 -6.12 -3.74
C GLY A 101 4.14 -7.07 -4.12
N VAL A 102 5.29 -6.55 -4.55
CA VAL A 102 6.41 -7.39 -5.05
C VAL A 102 7.58 -7.43 -4.07
N PHE A 103 8.02 -6.26 -3.57
CA PHE A 103 9.28 -6.14 -2.85
C PHE A 103 9.14 -6.13 -1.34
N GLU A 104 7.91 -6.09 -0.82
CA GLU A 104 7.69 -6.00 0.62
C GLU A 104 8.18 -7.26 1.34
N GLN A 105 8.93 -7.04 2.42
CA GLN A 105 9.43 -8.11 3.29
C GLN A 105 9.26 -7.63 4.72
N ASP A 106 8.46 -8.35 5.50
CA ASP A 106 8.28 -8.00 6.90
C ASP A 106 9.41 -8.54 7.78
N VAL A 107 9.82 -9.78 7.52
CA VAL A 107 10.91 -10.46 8.22
C VAL A 107 11.78 -11.19 7.20
N SER A 108 13.10 -11.24 7.45
CA SER A 108 14.04 -11.92 6.56
C SER A 108 13.77 -13.43 6.49
N SER A 109 14.12 -14.06 5.37
CA SER A 109 13.83 -15.49 5.12
C SER A 109 14.38 -16.42 6.19
N GLU A 110 15.56 -16.11 6.72
CA GLU A 110 16.20 -16.90 7.79
C GLU A 110 15.37 -16.90 9.07
N VAL A 111 14.72 -15.79 9.40
CA VAL A 111 13.93 -15.68 10.63
C VAL A 111 12.52 -16.21 10.45
N CYS A 112 11.95 -16.13 9.25
CA CYS A 112 10.75 -16.90 8.93
C CYS A 112 10.95 -18.41 9.19
N LEU A 113 12.09 -18.98 8.78
CA LEU A 113 12.41 -20.40 9.05
C LEU A 113 12.68 -20.68 10.54
N GLN A 114 13.20 -19.71 11.28
CA GLN A 114 13.39 -19.86 12.73
C GLN A 114 12.06 -19.80 13.50
N PHE A 115 11.07 -19.04 13.03
CA PHE A 115 9.75 -18.83 13.64
C PHE A 115 8.60 -19.26 12.72
N PRO A 116 8.36 -20.59 12.56
CA PRO A 116 7.29 -21.09 11.70
C PRO A 116 5.88 -20.63 12.12
N ALA A 117 5.69 -20.22 13.38
CA ALA A 117 4.42 -19.65 13.86
C ALA A 117 3.95 -18.44 13.05
N LEU A 118 4.86 -17.67 12.43
CA LEU A 118 4.49 -16.56 11.55
C LEU A 118 3.59 -17.01 10.40
N TYR A 119 3.78 -18.23 9.90
CA TYR A 119 2.95 -18.80 8.84
C TYR A 119 1.48 -18.94 9.26
N GLN A 120 1.18 -19.12 10.56
CA GLN A 120 -0.19 -19.26 11.06
C GLN A 120 -1.04 -17.99 10.85
N GLN A 121 -0.41 -16.83 10.57
CA GLN A 121 -1.11 -15.59 10.24
C GLN A 121 -1.88 -15.69 8.91
N GLY A 122 -1.40 -16.54 7.98
CA GLY A 122 -2.05 -16.86 6.72
C GLY A 122 -3.36 -17.61 6.89
N PRO A 123 -3.34 -18.87 7.39
CA PRO A 123 -4.55 -19.66 7.60
C PRO A 123 -5.59 -19.01 8.53
N ARG A 124 -5.16 -18.13 9.45
CA ARG A 124 -6.06 -17.35 10.31
C ARG A 124 -6.61 -16.08 9.65
N ASN A 125 -6.28 -15.81 8.39
CA ASN A 125 -6.73 -14.66 7.60
C ASN A 125 -6.50 -13.28 8.26
N LEU A 126 -5.44 -13.11 9.05
CA LEU A 126 -5.24 -11.89 9.85
C LEU A 126 -5.03 -10.60 9.03
N PHE A 127 -4.48 -10.70 7.81
CA PHE A 127 -4.19 -9.53 6.98
C PHE A 127 -5.26 -9.25 5.91
N PHE A 128 -6.15 -10.21 5.65
CA PHE A 128 -7.22 -10.13 4.64
C PHE A 128 -8.59 -10.45 5.25
N ASP A 129 -8.83 -9.94 6.45
CA ASP A 129 -10.12 -10.03 7.12
C ASP A 129 -11.04 -8.86 6.73
N TRP A 130 -12.35 -9.08 6.81
CA TRP A 130 -13.36 -8.08 6.41
C TRP A 130 -13.24 -6.79 7.22
N TYR A 131 -12.96 -6.90 8.52
CA TYR A 131 -12.72 -5.73 9.38
C TYR A 131 -11.54 -4.89 8.90
N ARG A 132 -10.49 -5.53 8.40
CA ARG A 132 -9.30 -4.83 7.90
C ARG A 132 -9.57 -4.16 6.55
N ILE A 133 -10.27 -4.85 5.66
CA ILE A 133 -10.72 -4.29 4.38
C ILE A 133 -11.61 -3.07 4.62
N LEU A 134 -12.61 -3.18 5.50
CA LEU A 134 -13.47 -2.06 5.89
C LEU A 134 -12.68 -0.92 6.55
N GLY A 135 -11.66 -1.23 7.35
CA GLY A 135 -10.76 -0.23 7.92
C GLY A 135 -10.02 0.59 6.85
N TRP A 136 -9.51 -0.08 5.80
CA TRP A 136 -8.87 0.60 4.66
C TRP A 136 -9.85 1.41 3.83
N ILE A 137 -11.07 0.89 3.61
CA ILE A 137 -12.17 1.62 2.96
C ILE A 137 -12.53 2.88 3.76
N GLY A 138 -12.69 2.75 5.08
CA GLY A 138 -12.96 3.87 5.99
C GLY A 138 -11.85 4.92 5.99
N ASN A 139 -10.58 4.49 5.94
CA ASN A 139 -9.45 5.40 5.79
C ASN A 139 -9.48 6.14 4.43
N GLY A 140 -9.93 5.46 3.37
CA GLY A 140 -10.10 6.05 2.04
C GLY A 140 -11.18 7.11 2.01
N LEU A 141 -12.33 6.82 2.64
CA LEU A 141 -13.43 7.77 2.87
C LEU A 141 -12.98 8.99 3.67
N TYR A 142 -12.20 8.78 4.73
CA TYR A 142 -11.64 9.88 5.51
C TYR A 142 -10.68 10.74 4.68
N SER A 143 -9.75 10.09 3.97
CA SER A 143 -8.74 10.81 3.18
C SER A 143 -9.39 11.63 2.05
N SER A 144 -10.36 11.08 1.31
CA SER A 144 -11.09 11.83 0.27
C SER A 144 -11.85 13.01 0.84
N PHE A 145 -12.48 12.84 2.00
CA PHE A 145 -13.22 13.91 2.67
C PHE A 145 -12.28 15.05 3.07
N ILE A 146 -11.16 14.72 3.73
CA ILE A 146 -10.16 15.72 4.13
C ILE A 146 -9.59 16.46 2.93
N ILE A 147 -9.19 15.74 1.86
CA ILE A 147 -8.64 16.35 0.65
C ILE A 147 -9.66 17.32 0.05
N PHE A 148 -10.88 16.86 -0.20
CA PHE A 148 -11.91 17.68 -0.84
C PHE A 148 -12.26 18.92 -0.01
N PHE A 149 -12.64 18.74 1.26
CA PHE A 149 -13.14 19.84 2.06
C PHE A 149 -12.05 20.81 2.47
N LEU A 150 -10.84 20.35 2.82
CA LEU A 150 -9.75 21.27 3.17
C LEU A 150 -9.30 22.09 1.96
N ASP A 151 -9.13 21.48 0.78
CA ASP A 151 -8.75 22.23 -0.41
C ASP A 151 -9.84 23.24 -0.80
N ILE A 152 -11.12 22.87 -0.73
CA ILE A 152 -12.22 23.83 -0.97
C ILE A 152 -12.15 24.99 0.05
N ILE A 153 -12.05 24.70 1.35
CA ILE A 153 -12.03 25.74 2.40
C ILE A 153 -10.83 26.68 2.26
N ILE A 154 -9.63 26.14 1.97
CA ILE A 154 -8.41 26.93 1.84
C ILE A 154 -8.47 27.86 0.63
N PHE A 155 -9.09 27.41 -0.47
CA PHE A 155 -9.13 28.16 -1.73
C PHE A 155 -10.41 28.96 -1.92
N TYR A 156 -11.43 28.79 -1.07
CA TYR A 156 -12.69 29.52 -1.15
C TYR A 156 -12.49 30.98 -0.72
N ASP A 157 -12.66 31.89 -1.67
CA ASP A 157 -12.65 33.36 -1.48
C ASP A 157 -11.33 33.91 -0.86
N GLN A 158 -10.21 33.22 -1.09
CA GLN A 158 -8.89 33.67 -0.66
C GLN A 158 -8.09 34.32 -1.80
N ALA A 159 -7.30 35.33 -1.45
CA ALA A 159 -6.31 35.90 -2.36
C ALA A 159 -5.19 34.89 -2.59
N PHE A 160 -5.20 34.26 -3.76
CA PHE A 160 -4.29 33.18 -4.13
C PHE A 160 -2.89 33.71 -4.49
N HIS A 161 -2.83 34.92 -5.07
CA HIS A 161 -1.58 35.59 -5.44
C HIS A 161 -1.45 36.94 -4.73
N SER A 162 -0.22 37.47 -4.62
CA SER A 162 0.05 38.79 -4.02
C SER A 162 -0.69 39.95 -4.71
N GLY A 163 -1.14 39.73 -5.95
CA GLY A 163 -1.98 40.65 -6.71
C GLY A 163 -3.49 40.57 -6.40
N GLY A 164 -3.92 39.77 -5.41
CA GLY A 164 -5.33 39.67 -5.00
C GLY A 164 -6.22 38.82 -5.92
N GLN A 165 -5.65 38.11 -6.88
CA GLN A 165 -6.39 37.22 -7.77
C GLN A 165 -6.85 35.97 -7.02
N THR A 166 -8.08 35.53 -7.29
CA THR A 166 -8.64 34.29 -6.74
C THR A 166 -8.21 33.08 -7.57
N ALA A 167 -8.20 31.90 -6.96
CA ALA A 167 -7.85 30.66 -7.65
C ALA A 167 -8.95 30.23 -8.62
N GLY A 168 -8.58 30.01 -9.88
CA GLY A 168 -9.48 29.38 -10.85
C GLY A 168 -9.68 27.90 -10.56
N MET A 169 -10.73 27.32 -11.13
CA MET A 169 -11.06 25.89 -10.96
C MET A 169 -9.91 24.96 -11.36
N ALA A 170 -9.17 25.27 -12.42
CA ALA A 170 -8.01 24.48 -12.83
C ALA A 170 -6.89 24.48 -11.77
N ALA A 171 -6.70 25.60 -11.06
CA ALA A 171 -5.70 25.71 -10.00
C ALA A 171 -6.13 24.91 -8.76
N LEU A 172 -7.42 24.98 -8.41
CA LEU A 172 -8.02 24.16 -7.36
C LEU A 172 -7.90 22.66 -7.67
N GLY A 173 -8.29 22.24 -8.88
CA GLY A 173 -8.23 20.84 -9.30
C GLY A 173 -6.80 20.29 -9.38
N THR A 174 -5.85 21.10 -9.88
CA THR A 174 -4.43 20.71 -9.90
C THR A 174 -3.85 20.62 -8.47
N THR A 175 -4.30 21.48 -7.55
CA THR A 175 -3.89 21.41 -6.14
C THR A 175 -4.45 20.17 -5.46
N MET A 176 -5.76 19.93 -5.56
CA MET A 176 -6.40 18.74 -5.01
C MET A 176 -5.73 17.46 -5.52
N PHE A 177 -5.43 17.39 -6.81
CA PHE A 177 -4.77 16.23 -7.39
C PHE A 177 -3.32 16.07 -6.87
N THR A 178 -2.60 17.18 -6.66
CA THR A 178 -1.29 17.16 -6.00
C THR A 178 -1.41 16.64 -4.57
N CYS A 179 -2.39 17.11 -3.80
CA CYS A 179 -2.70 16.63 -2.45
C CYS A 179 -2.97 15.12 -2.43
N ILE A 180 -3.73 14.60 -3.40
CA ILE A 180 -3.97 13.15 -3.55
C ILE A 180 -2.65 12.40 -3.74
N ILE A 181 -1.80 12.82 -4.69
CA ILE A 181 -0.54 12.13 -4.98
C ILE A 181 0.36 12.10 -3.74
N TRP A 182 0.48 13.22 -3.03
CA TRP A 182 1.28 13.28 -1.81
C TRP A 182 0.68 12.44 -0.69
N ALA A 183 -0.62 12.58 -0.40
CA ALA A 183 -1.30 11.82 0.63
C ALA A 183 -1.14 10.31 0.42
N LEU A 184 -1.39 9.82 -0.81
CA LEU A 184 -1.26 8.41 -1.16
C LEU A 184 0.19 7.92 -1.03
N ASN A 185 1.17 8.64 -1.59
CA ASN A 185 2.57 8.22 -1.52
C ASN A 185 3.12 8.20 -0.10
N CYS A 186 2.81 9.22 0.71
CA CYS A 186 3.15 9.24 2.14
C CYS A 186 2.50 8.07 2.89
N GLN A 187 1.23 7.76 2.58
CA GLN A 187 0.52 6.64 3.19
C GLN A 187 1.17 5.29 2.88
N ILE A 188 1.67 5.10 1.64
CA ILE A 188 2.45 3.90 1.28
C ILE A 188 3.75 3.86 2.06
N ALA A 189 4.49 4.97 2.07
CA ALA A 189 5.78 5.05 2.76
C ALA A 189 5.66 4.71 4.26
N LEU A 190 4.57 5.11 4.91
CA LEU A 190 4.27 4.78 6.31
C LEU A 190 3.87 3.31 6.53
N THR A 191 3.35 2.65 5.49
CA THR A 191 2.86 1.26 5.57
C THR A 191 3.96 0.24 5.30
N ILE A 192 5.00 0.61 4.54
CA ILE A 192 6.15 -0.24 4.22
C ILE A 192 6.95 -0.56 5.49
N SER A 193 7.26 -1.84 5.69
CA SER A 193 8.09 -2.32 6.80
C SER A 193 9.57 -2.32 6.44
N HIS A 194 9.93 -2.73 5.22
CA HIS A 194 11.32 -2.80 4.77
C HIS A 194 11.53 -1.91 3.55
N PHE A 195 12.04 -0.70 3.78
CA PHE A 195 12.10 0.33 2.76
C PHE A 195 13.31 0.17 1.83
N THR A 196 13.12 -0.57 0.74
CA THR A 196 14.16 -0.81 -0.28
C THR A 196 14.47 0.43 -1.12
N TRP A 197 15.64 0.48 -1.75
CA TRP A 197 15.99 1.57 -2.68
C TRP A 197 15.04 1.65 -3.88
N ILE A 198 14.54 0.51 -4.39
CA ILE A 198 13.56 0.46 -5.48
C ILE A 198 12.24 1.12 -5.05
N GLN A 199 11.75 0.80 -3.84
CA GLN A 199 10.54 1.44 -3.30
C GLN A 199 10.74 2.95 -3.11
N HIS A 200 11.91 3.41 -2.64
CA HIS A 200 12.21 4.85 -2.57
C HIS A 200 12.12 5.49 -3.94
N PHE A 201 12.79 4.91 -4.93
CA PHE A 201 12.79 5.41 -6.30
C PHE A 201 11.36 5.47 -6.87
N LEU A 202 10.52 4.46 -6.65
CA LEU A 202 9.16 4.44 -7.18
C LEU A 202 8.23 5.43 -6.47
N ILE A 203 8.32 5.58 -5.14
CA ILE A 203 7.51 6.53 -4.39
C ILE A 203 7.90 7.98 -4.71
N TRP A 204 9.17 8.34 -4.50
CA TRP A 204 9.66 9.71 -4.74
C TRP A 204 9.72 10.04 -6.23
N GLY A 205 10.00 9.03 -7.07
CA GLY A 205 9.94 9.15 -8.52
C GLY A 205 8.52 9.42 -9.01
N SER A 206 7.48 8.85 -8.38
CA SER A 206 6.09 9.17 -8.76
C SER A 206 5.71 10.63 -8.47
N ILE A 207 6.14 11.16 -7.31
CA ILE A 207 5.94 12.57 -6.94
C ILE A 207 6.73 13.48 -7.90
N SER A 208 7.98 13.13 -8.18
CA SER A 208 8.82 13.89 -9.11
C SER A 208 8.25 13.86 -10.54
N ALA A 209 7.74 12.70 -10.97
CA ALA A 209 7.12 12.53 -12.27
C ALA A 209 5.82 13.33 -12.39
N TRP A 210 5.05 13.50 -11.31
CA TRP A 210 3.89 14.40 -11.28
C TRP A 210 4.27 15.85 -11.59
N TYR A 211 5.26 16.40 -10.89
CA TYR A 211 5.73 17.77 -11.15
C TYR A 211 6.37 17.92 -12.54
N LEU A 212 7.13 16.92 -12.98
CA LEU A 212 7.69 16.91 -14.34
C LEU A 212 6.57 16.90 -15.39
N PHE A 213 5.52 16.11 -15.18
CA PHE A 213 4.37 16.08 -16.06
C PHE A 213 3.64 17.42 -16.08
N LEU A 214 3.41 18.06 -14.93
CA LEU A 214 2.80 19.39 -14.86
C LEU A 214 3.65 20.44 -15.61
N LEU A 215 4.99 20.38 -15.51
CA LEU A 215 5.89 21.25 -16.26
C LEU A 215 5.79 21.00 -17.77
N VAL A 216 5.90 19.75 -18.20
CA VAL A 216 5.87 19.39 -19.62
C VAL A 216 4.51 19.71 -20.23
N TYR A 217 3.41 19.27 -19.61
CA TYR A 217 2.05 19.53 -20.06
C TYR A 217 1.74 21.03 -20.10
N GLY A 218 2.20 21.78 -19.09
CA GLY A 218 2.05 23.24 -19.04
C GLY A 218 2.85 24.00 -20.10
N MET A 219 3.87 23.39 -20.73
CA MET A 219 4.62 23.97 -21.85
C MET A 219 4.03 23.63 -23.23
N VAL A 220 3.16 22.62 -23.32
CA VAL A 220 2.50 22.25 -24.57
C VAL A 220 1.59 23.39 -25.04
N SER A 221 1.36 23.48 -26.36
CA SER A 221 0.46 24.47 -26.96
C SER A 221 -0.88 24.58 -26.19
N PRO A 222 -1.39 25.82 -25.96
CA PRO A 222 -2.68 26.06 -25.29
C PRO A 222 -3.87 25.33 -25.91
N THR A 223 -3.76 24.94 -27.20
CA THR A 223 -4.78 24.16 -27.90
C THR A 223 -4.95 22.74 -27.36
N ILE A 224 -3.92 22.19 -26.71
CA ILE A 224 -3.93 20.84 -26.12
C ILE A 224 -4.06 20.92 -24.60
N SER A 225 -3.33 21.85 -23.96
CA SER A 225 -3.32 21.98 -22.50
C SER A 225 -4.53 22.73 -21.94
N GLY A 226 -5.27 23.48 -22.77
CA GLY A 226 -6.43 24.27 -22.37
C GLY A 226 -6.13 25.15 -21.15
N ASN A 227 -6.90 24.94 -20.07
CA ASN A 227 -6.79 25.69 -18.82
C ASN A 227 -5.58 25.28 -17.94
N ALA A 228 -4.85 24.23 -18.29
CA ALA A 228 -3.63 23.80 -17.62
C ALA A 228 -2.35 24.45 -18.20
N TYR A 229 -2.47 25.32 -19.20
CA TYR A 229 -1.32 26.02 -19.79
C TYR A 229 -0.58 26.82 -18.72
N ARG A 230 0.72 26.53 -18.53
CA ARG A 230 1.62 27.16 -17.55
C ARG A 230 1.11 27.25 -16.11
N ILE A 231 0.13 26.43 -15.73
CA ILE A 231 -0.54 26.54 -14.43
C ILE A 231 0.41 26.35 -13.25
N LEU A 232 1.39 25.45 -13.39
CA LEU A 232 2.39 25.22 -12.35
C LEU A 232 3.32 26.43 -12.18
N VAL A 233 3.82 26.99 -13.28
CA VAL A 233 4.86 28.04 -13.24
C VAL A 233 4.28 29.41 -12.90
N GLU A 234 3.11 29.74 -13.46
CA GLU A 234 2.53 31.09 -13.34
C GLU A 234 1.56 31.20 -12.16
N ALA A 235 0.76 30.17 -11.89
CA ALA A 235 -0.26 30.23 -10.83
C ALA A 235 0.20 29.56 -9.53
N LEU A 236 0.59 28.28 -9.58
CA LEU A 236 0.76 27.45 -8.37
C LEU A 236 2.11 27.64 -7.66
N ALA A 237 3.22 27.51 -8.38
CA ALA A 237 4.56 27.54 -7.78
C ALA A 237 4.90 28.87 -7.07
N PRO A 238 4.51 30.05 -7.61
CA PRO A 238 4.73 31.32 -6.92
C PRO A 238 3.86 31.52 -5.67
N ALA A 239 2.75 30.80 -5.55
CA ALA A 239 1.79 30.97 -4.48
C ALA A 239 2.18 30.12 -3.25
N PRO A 240 2.55 30.72 -2.09
CA PRO A 240 2.92 29.95 -0.90
C PRO A 240 1.77 29.10 -0.35
N ILE A 241 0.53 29.54 -0.56
CA ILE A 241 -0.68 28.84 -0.13
C ILE A 241 -0.78 27.45 -0.74
N TYR A 242 -0.33 27.26 -1.99
CA TYR A 242 -0.33 25.96 -2.67
C TYR A 242 0.55 24.93 -1.92
N TRP A 243 1.78 25.32 -1.58
CA TRP A 243 2.73 24.45 -0.88
C TRP A 243 2.28 24.15 0.55
N LEU A 244 1.77 25.15 1.25
CA LEU A 244 1.24 24.99 2.61
C LEU A 244 -0.02 24.11 2.62
N ALA A 245 -0.93 24.31 1.67
CA ALA A 245 -2.11 23.47 1.52
C ALA A 245 -1.71 22.01 1.25
N THR A 246 -0.82 21.77 0.30
CA THR A 246 -0.32 20.43 -0.02
C THR A 246 0.27 19.74 1.21
N LEU A 247 1.10 20.44 1.99
CA LEU A 247 1.68 19.89 3.22
C LEU A 247 0.60 19.62 4.28
N LEU A 248 -0.28 20.58 4.53
CA LEU A 248 -1.31 20.49 5.56
C LEU A 248 -2.29 19.35 5.26
N VAL A 249 -2.81 19.27 4.03
CA VAL A 249 -3.73 18.21 3.61
C VAL A 249 -3.04 16.85 3.71
N THR A 250 -1.79 16.73 3.24
CA THR A 250 -1.02 15.48 3.33
C THR A 250 -0.85 15.01 4.78
N VAL A 251 -0.49 15.92 5.70
CA VAL A 251 -0.35 15.60 7.12
C VAL A 251 -1.71 15.20 7.71
N ALA A 252 -2.76 15.96 7.43
CA ALA A 252 -4.10 15.68 7.94
C ALA A 252 -4.62 14.30 7.51
N CYS A 253 -4.40 13.90 6.25
CA CYS A 253 -4.80 12.58 5.75
C CYS A 253 -4.03 11.43 6.42
N ASN A 254 -2.73 11.58 6.64
CA ASN A 254 -1.87 10.51 7.12
C ASN A 254 -1.87 10.36 8.66
N LEU A 255 -2.27 11.40 9.39
CA LEU A 255 -2.20 11.45 10.86
C LEU A 255 -3.00 10.33 11.53
N PRO A 256 -4.26 10.00 11.14
CA PRO A 256 -4.98 8.90 11.77
C PRO A 256 -4.32 7.54 11.58
N CYS A 257 -3.73 7.30 10.40
CA CYS A 257 -3.02 6.05 10.16
C CYS A 257 -1.76 5.96 11.01
N MET A 258 -0.97 7.04 11.09
CA MET A 258 0.20 7.11 11.96
C MET A 258 -0.19 6.87 13.43
N ALA A 259 -1.27 7.49 13.90
CA ALA A 259 -1.78 7.31 15.25
C ALA A 259 -2.22 5.85 15.50
N HIS A 260 -2.94 5.25 14.55
CA HIS A 260 -3.38 3.86 14.64
C HIS A 260 -2.19 2.88 14.69
N ILE A 261 -1.21 3.03 13.78
CA ILE A 261 -0.01 2.18 13.76
C ILE A 261 0.78 2.32 15.07
N SER A 262 0.93 3.55 15.58
CA SER A 262 1.63 3.81 16.84
C SER A 262 0.89 3.18 18.03
N PHE A 263 -0.42 3.37 18.12
CA PHE A 263 -1.27 2.78 19.17
C PHE A 263 -1.20 1.25 19.14
N GLN A 264 -1.29 0.64 17.96
CA GLN A 264 -1.22 -0.80 17.79
C GLN A 264 0.15 -1.34 18.22
N LYS A 265 1.26 -0.70 17.82
CA LYS A 265 2.60 -1.12 18.19
C LYS A 265 2.87 -1.00 19.69
N CYS A 266 2.33 0.03 20.36
CA CYS A 266 2.57 0.25 21.79
C CYS A 266 1.73 -0.67 22.70
N ILE A 267 0.46 -0.92 22.35
CA ILE A 267 -0.49 -1.59 23.27
C ILE A 267 -0.69 -3.07 22.91
N ASN A 268 -0.77 -3.40 21.62
CA ASN A 268 -1.03 -4.76 21.16
C ASN A 268 -0.18 -5.11 19.93
N PRO A 269 1.15 -5.25 20.11
CA PRO A 269 2.06 -5.56 19.01
C PRO A 269 1.77 -6.96 18.46
N MET A 270 1.74 -7.08 17.14
CA MET A 270 1.66 -8.36 16.44
C MET A 270 3.01 -9.09 16.49
N ASP A 271 3.02 -10.42 16.29
CA ASP A 271 4.25 -11.23 16.39
C ASP A 271 5.40 -10.70 15.53
N HIS A 272 5.10 -10.22 14.31
CA HIS A 272 6.13 -9.66 13.43
C HIS A 272 6.68 -8.32 13.92
N HIS A 273 5.89 -7.50 14.63
CA HIS A 273 6.39 -6.27 15.27
C HIS A 273 7.38 -6.62 16.39
N ILE A 274 7.06 -7.62 17.21
CA ILE A 274 7.93 -8.07 18.30
C ILE A 274 9.25 -8.62 17.74
N ILE A 275 9.20 -9.43 16.69
CA ILE A 275 10.39 -9.99 16.05
C ILE A 275 11.25 -8.89 15.41
N GLN A 276 10.64 -7.91 14.76
CA GLN A 276 11.34 -6.74 14.22
C GLN A 276 12.02 -5.94 15.33
N GLU A 277 11.35 -5.74 16.47
CA GLU A 277 11.90 -5.02 17.62
C GLU A 277 13.09 -5.76 18.25
N ILE A 278 12.97 -7.08 18.44
CA ILE A 278 14.07 -7.90 18.97
C ILE A 278 15.31 -7.80 18.06
N LYS A 279 15.11 -7.89 16.73
CA LYS A 279 16.19 -7.73 15.76
C LYS A 279 16.80 -6.34 15.75
N PHE A 280 15.96 -5.30 15.83
CA PHE A 280 16.43 -3.92 15.79
C PHE A 280 17.31 -3.60 17.00
N TYR A 281 16.92 -4.07 18.18
CA TYR A 281 17.73 -3.94 19.39
C TYR A 281 18.86 -4.98 19.52
N LYS A 282 19.07 -5.85 18.52
CA LYS A 282 20.06 -6.95 18.55
C LYS A 282 19.94 -7.84 19.80
N LYS A 283 18.75 -7.92 20.40
CA LYS A 283 18.49 -8.74 21.59
C LYS A 283 18.56 -10.23 21.30
N ASP A 284 18.47 -10.61 20.03
CA ASP A 284 18.74 -11.97 19.56
C ASP A 284 20.20 -12.39 19.77
N VAL A 285 21.13 -11.44 19.71
CA VAL A 285 22.57 -11.65 19.95
C VAL A 285 22.90 -11.52 21.44
N GLU A 286 22.30 -10.57 22.13
CA GLU A 286 22.58 -10.28 23.56
C GLU A 286 21.91 -11.30 24.51
N ASP A 287 20.71 -11.79 24.19
CA ASP A 287 19.95 -12.74 25.01
C ASP A 287 19.44 -13.94 24.17
N GLN A 288 20.36 -14.86 23.89
CA GLN A 288 20.06 -16.11 23.19
C GLN A 288 19.04 -16.99 23.92
N ASN A 289 18.90 -16.86 25.23
CA ASN A 289 17.96 -17.65 26.02
C ASN A 289 16.52 -17.17 25.77
N MET A 290 16.30 -15.86 25.73
CA MET A 290 15.02 -15.28 25.34
C MET A 290 14.65 -15.63 23.90
N TRP A 291 15.60 -15.54 22.97
CA TRP A 291 15.38 -15.94 21.57
C TRP A 291 14.99 -17.41 21.43
N SER A 292 15.70 -18.30 22.12
CA SER A 292 15.41 -19.74 22.14
C SER A 292 14.06 -20.05 22.78
N ARG A 293 13.68 -19.31 23.84
CA ARG A 293 12.37 -19.43 24.48
C ARG A 293 11.24 -19.04 23.53
N GLU A 294 11.32 -17.87 22.89
CA GLU A 294 10.28 -17.43 21.94
C GLU A 294 10.20 -18.37 20.72
N ARG A 295 11.34 -18.86 20.24
CA ARG A 295 11.39 -19.89 19.19
C ARG A 295 10.71 -21.19 19.60
N SER A 296 10.89 -21.62 20.85
CA SER A 296 10.25 -22.83 21.37
C SER A 296 8.73 -22.67 21.49
N LYS A 297 8.24 -21.49 21.92
CA LYS A 297 6.81 -21.16 21.94
C LYS A 297 6.18 -21.13 20.54
N ALA A 298 6.93 -20.66 19.55
CA ALA A 298 6.50 -20.68 18.15
C ALA A 298 6.35 -22.10 17.58
N ARG A 299 6.93 -23.11 18.21
CA ARG A 299 6.72 -24.53 17.92
C ARG A 299 5.61 -25.09 18.82
N GLN A 300 4.41 -24.56 18.74
CA GLN A 300 3.23 -25.24 19.29
C GLN A 300 2.71 -26.27 18.29
N GLU A 301 2.41 -27.48 18.76
CA GLU A 301 1.64 -28.46 17.99
C GLU A 301 0.26 -27.86 17.68
N THR A 302 0.10 -27.33 16.48
CA THR A 302 -1.21 -26.87 16.02
C THR A 302 -2.02 -28.09 15.58
N LYS A 303 -3.22 -28.27 16.14
CA LYS A 303 -4.21 -29.26 15.67
C LYS A 303 -4.69 -29.06 14.23
N ILE A 304 -4.29 -27.95 13.59
CA ILE A 304 -4.62 -27.57 12.23
C ILE A 304 -3.73 -28.39 11.29
N GLY A 305 -4.18 -29.60 10.95
CA GLY A 305 -3.43 -30.59 10.17
C GLY A 305 -3.84 -32.05 10.41
N LEU A 306 -4.68 -32.32 11.42
CA LEU A 306 -5.30 -33.63 11.64
C LEU A 306 -6.56 -33.80 10.79
N THR A 307 -6.44 -33.71 9.46
CA THR A 307 -7.56 -34.00 8.56
C THR A 307 -7.03 -34.66 7.29
N ALA A 308 -6.94 -36.00 7.34
CA ALA A 308 -6.94 -36.94 6.20
C ALA A 308 -6.67 -38.39 6.65
N ARG A 309 -6.06 -38.60 7.83
CA ARG A 309 -5.61 -39.95 8.25
C ARG A 309 -6.27 -40.51 9.52
N VAL A 310 -7.14 -39.76 10.21
CA VAL A 310 -7.74 -40.20 11.48
C VAL A 310 -9.15 -40.80 11.31
N ASP A 311 -9.80 -40.63 10.16
CA ASP A 311 -11.09 -41.28 9.89
C ASP A 311 -10.98 -42.62 9.13
N ALA A 312 -9.77 -43.06 8.79
CA ALA A 312 -9.52 -44.43 8.35
C ALA A 312 -9.28 -45.33 9.57
N LYS A 313 -10.30 -45.50 10.41
CA LYS A 313 -10.34 -46.65 11.33
C LYS A 313 -10.79 -47.87 10.53
N ILE A 314 -9.86 -48.81 10.39
CA ILE A 314 -10.11 -50.24 10.14
C ILE A 314 -10.94 -50.79 11.30
#